data_AF-A0A7C5SY96-F1
#
_entry.id   AF-A0A7C5SY96-F1
#
_cell.length_a   1.000
_cell.length_b   1.000
_cell.length_c   1.000
_cell.angle_alpha   90.00
_cell.angle_beta   90.00
_cell.angle_gamma   90.00
#
_symmetry.space_group_name_H-M   'P 1'
#
loop_
_entity.id
_entity.type
_entity.pdbx_description
1 polymer ?
#
loop_
_entity_poly.entity_id
_entity_poly.type
_entity_poly.pdbx_seq_one_letter_code
_entity_poly.pdbx_strand_id
1 'polypeptide(L)'
;MSFSDLFWILRYLFQGKIKLYQCYTNVNWRTCEACLSWHGRIVSRPEDFPAHDSCAHEVLAFPVWKIGEYRKKGERMRKKAEEELSRREKWRRALEILPRDWEKALTLIQEAAQVDVYLPEVEELVEKNKDWLLGNHTVRKNLREILVAGWKAKFAKERYERQPELARVSQEKFGLQRLSELLP
;
A
#
# COMPACT_ATOMS: atom_id res chain seq x y z
N MET A 1 -17.81 -16.59 -18.79
CA MET A 1 -16.98 -17.51 -17.99
C MET A 1 -15.86 -17.99 -18.90
N SER A 2 -14.58 -17.88 -18.49
CA SER A 2 -13.46 -18.30 -19.36
C SER A 2 -13.30 -19.83 -19.36
N PHE A 3 -12.80 -20.43 -20.45
CA PHE A 3 -12.42 -21.84 -20.50
C PHE A 3 -11.44 -22.21 -19.36
N SER A 4 -10.54 -21.29 -19.01
CA SER A 4 -9.63 -21.46 -17.87
C SER A 4 -10.40 -21.59 -16.55
N ASP A 5 -11.44 -20.77 -16.34
CA ASP A 5 -12.23 -20.80 -15.10
C ASP A 5 -13.02 -22.11 -14.98
N LEU A 6 -13.61 -22.58 -16.08
CA LEU A 6 -14.34 -23.85 -16.11
C LEU A 6 -13.43 -25.03 -15.78
N PHE A 7 -12.22 -25.07 -16.33
CA PHE A 7 -11.22 -26.08 -15.98
C PHE A 7 -10.91 -26.11 -14.48
N TRP A 8 -10.67 -24.93 -13.88
CA TRP A 8 -10.41 -24.85 -12.44
C TRP A 8 -11.62 -25.26 -11.60
N ILE A 9 -12.82 -24.85 -11.98
CA ILE A 9 -14.06 -25.24 -11.30
C ILE A 9 -14.18 -26.77 -11.28
N LEU A 10 -14.06 -27.41 -12.45
CA LEU A 10 -14.15 -28.87 -12.56
C LEU A 10 -13.06 -29.55 -11.73
N ARG A 11 -11.80 -29.10 -11.83
CA ARG A 11 -10.68 -29.65 -11.05
C ARG A 11 -10.98 -29.64 -9.55
N TYR A 12 -11.44 -28.52 -8.99
CA TYR A 12 -11.72 -28.44 -7.55
C TYR A 12 -12.93 -29.26 -7.14
N LEU A 13 -13.98 -29.32 -7.98
CA LEU A 13 -15.14 -30.18 -7.73
C LEU A 13 -14.75 -31.67 -7.74
N PHE A 14 -13.90 -32.12 -8.67
CA PHE A 14 -13.36 -33.49 -8.67
C PHE A 14 -12.55 -33.82 -7.42
N GLN A 15 -11.96 -32.81 -6.76
CA GLN A 15 -11.27 -32.95 -5.48
C GLN A 15 -12.22 -32.86 -4.27
N GLY A 16 -13.54 -32.83 -4.49
CA GLY A 16 -14.56 -32.67 -3.44
C GLY A 16 -14.56 -31.29 -2.79
N LYS A 17 -13.91 -30.29 -3.41
CA LYS A 17 -13.84 -28.93 -2.88
C LYS A 17 -14.98 -28.10 -3.46
N ILE A 18 -15.85 -27.62 -2.57
CA ILE A 18 -16.96 -26.71 -2.92
C ILE A 18 -16.69 -25.26 -2.50
N LYS A 19 -15.71 -25.05 -1.61
CA LYS A 19 -15.26 -23.74 -1.12
C LYS A 19 -13.75 -23.60 -1.29
N LEU A 20 -13.32 -22.37 -1.53
CA LEU A 20 -11.93 -21.92 -1.57
C LEU A 20 -11.79 -20.72 -0.65
N TYR A 21 -10.55 -20.32 -0.39
CA TYR A 21 -10.24 -19.29 0.59
C TYR A 21 -9.30 -18.27 -0.03
N GLN A 22 -9.54 -16.97 0.20
CA GLN A 22 -8.68 -15.89 -0.25
C GLN A 22 -8.20 -15.07 0.96
N CYS A 23 -6.89 -14.81 1.03
CA CYS A 23 -6.31 -13.98 2.07
C CYS A 23 -6.47 -12.49 1.74
N TYR A 24 -6.96 -11.72 2.71
CA TYR A 24 -7.09 -10.28 2.69
C TYR A 24 -6.25 -9.69 3.82
N THR A 25 -5.54 -8.61 3.55
CA THR A 25 -4.79 -7.84 4.55
C THR A 25 -4.85 -6.37 4.14
N ASN A 26 -4.63 -5.47 5.08
CA ASN A 26 -4.59 -4.05 4.77
C ASN A 26 -3.27 -3.71 4.07
N VAL A 27 -3.32 -3.11 2.90
CA VAL A 27 -2.11 -2.62 2.21
C VAL A 27 -1.79 -1.22 2.75
N ASN A 28 -0.88 -1.15 3.69
CA ASN A 28 -0.37 0.08 4.30
C ASN A 28 1.11 -0.10 4.69
N TRP A 29 1.79 0.96 5.12
CA TRP A 29 3.22 0.94 5.50
C TRP A 29 3.60 0.01 6.67
N ARG A 30 2.67 -0.38 7.55
CA ARG A 30 2.95 -1.25 8.71
C ARG A 30 2.84 -2.73 8.40
N THR A 31 2.07 -3.12 7.39
CA THR A 31 1.81 -4.53 7.08
C THR A 31 3.12 -5.21 6.68
N CYS A 32 3.45 -6.35 7.28
CA CYS A 32 4.70 -7.04 6.96
C CYS A 32 4.72 -7.56 5.51
N GLU A 33 5.92 -7.71 4.94
CA GLU A 33 6.09 -8.19 3.57
C GLU A 33 5.52 -9.60 3.37
N ALA A 34 5.61 -10.45 4.38
CA ALA A 34 5.03 -11.78 4.37
C ALA A 34 3.50 -11.73 4.15
N CYS A 35 2.78 -10.90 4.91
CA CYS A 35 1.34 -10.71 4.73
C CYS A 35 1.00 -10.13 3.36
N LEU A 36 1.78 -9.17 2.88
CA LEU A 36 1.62 -8.61 1.53
C LEU A 36 1.82 -9.67 0.43
N SER A 37 2.75 -10.62 0.61
CA SER A 37 3.01 -11.70 -0.34
C SER A 37 1.85 -12.70 -0.46
N TRP A 38 1.06 -12.86 0.61
CA TRP A 38 -0.14 -13.71 0.65
C TRP A 38 -1.42 -12.98 0.25
N HIS A 39 -1.39 -11.65 0.19
CA HIS A 39 -2.54 -10.83 -0.16
C HIS A 39 -3.12 -11.22 -1.52
N GLY A 40 -4.40 -11.61 -1.54
CA GLY A 40 -5.10 -11.99 -2.76
C GLY A 40 -4.78 -13.41 -3.28
N ARG A 41 -3.94 -14.19 -2.59
CA ARG A 41 -3.72 -15.60 -2.91
C ARG A 41 -4.96 -16.44 -2.57
N ILE A 42 -5.18 -17.48 -3.37
CA ILE A 42 -6.29 -18.41 -3.22
C ILE A 42 -5.73 -19.78 -2.86
N VAL A 43 -6.29 -20.40 -1.83
CA VAL A 43 -5.93 -21.75 -1.38
C VAL A 43 -7.19 -22.61 -1.21
N SER A 44 -6.99 -23.92 -1.15
CA SER A 44 -8.08 -24.90 -1.01
C SER A 44 -8.42 -25.22 0.44
N ARG A 45 -7.50 -24.95 1.36
CA ARG A 45 -7.64 -25.16 2.80
C ARG A 45 -7.14 -23.91 3.54
N PRO A 46 -7.87 -23.38 4.52
CA PRO A 46 -7.46 -22.15 5.20
C PRO A 46 -6.15 -22.34 5.98
N GLU A 47 -5.81 -23.57 6.39
CA GLU A 47 -4.57 -23.91 7.09
C GLU A 47 -3.33 -23.83 6.19
N ASP A 48 -3.51 -23.73 4.86
CA ASP A 48 -2.41 -23.50 3.91
C ASP A 48 -1.88 -22.06 3.99
N PHE A 49 -2.64 -21.14 4.62
CA PHE A 49 -2.13 -19.81 4.92
C PHE A 49 -1.17 -19.87 6.11
N PRO A 50 -0.05 -19.14 6.07
CA PRO A 50 0.90 -19.12 7.17
C PRO A 50 0.28 -18.59 8.46
N ALA A 51 0.66 -19.18 9.58
CA ALA A 51 0.42 -18.59 10.89
C ALA A 51 1.21 -17.28 11.00
N HIS A 52 0.50 -16.19 11.32
CA HIS A 52 1.10 -14.87 11.41
C HIS A 52 0.71 -14.23 12.73
N ASP A 53 1.70 -14.16 13.62
CA ASP A 53 1.58 -13.39 14.83
C ASP A 53 1.67 -11.90 14.45
N SER A 54 0.72 -11.11 14.96
CA SER A 54 0.70 -9.64 14.96
C SER A 54 0.21 -8.86 13.73
N CYS A 55 -0.08 -9.47 12.57
CA CYS A 55 -0.63 -8.73 11.41
C CYS A 55 -2.11 -9.05 11.17
N ALA A 56 -2.95 -8.01 11.14
CA ALA A 56 -4.37 -8.14 10.82
C ALA A 56 -4.55 -8.66 9.38
N HIS A 57 -5.14 -9.86 9.28
CA HIS A 57 -5.53 -10.47 8.02
C HIS A 57 -6.86 -11.20 8.20
N GLU A 58 -7.58 -11.34 7.11
CA GLU A 58 -8.85 -12.03 7.04
C GLU A 58 -8.77 -13.11 5.97
N VAL A 59 -9.25 -14.30 6.29
CA VAL A 59 -9.38 -15.40 5.33
C VAL A 59 -10.84 -15.50 4.93
N LEU A 60 -11.15 -15.11 3.70
CA LEU A 60 -12.51 -15.08 3.18
C LEU A 60 -12.80 -16.35 2.39
N ALA A 61 -13.75 -17.13 2.87
CA ALA A 61 -14.27 -18.27 2.14
C ALA A 61 -15.18 -17.83 0.99
N PHE A 62 -15.07 -18.50 -0.15
CA PHE A 62 -15.92 -18.26 -1.31
C PHE A 62 -16.19 -19.56 -2.07
N PRO A 63 -17.33 -19.66 -2.77
CA PRO A 63 -17.65 -20.88 -3.49
C PRO A 63 -16.84 -21.04 -4.78
N VAL A 64 -16.52 -22.29 -5.14
CA VAL A 64 -15.65 -22.61 -6.29
C VAL A 64 -16.15 -22.00 -7.62
N TRP A 65 -17.46 -21.93 -7.85
CA TRP A 65 -18.02 -21.36 -9.08
C TRP A 65 -17.72 -19.85 -9.27
N LYS A 66 -17.29 -19.15 -8.21
CA LYS A 66 -16.84 -17.74 -8.28
C LYS A 66 -15.33 -17.59 -8.49
N ILE A 67 -14.59 -18.67 -8.78
CA ILE A 67 -13.12 -18.62 -8.87
C ILE A 67 -12.60 -17.59 -9.87
N GLY A 68 -13.26 -17.40 -11.02
CA GLY A 68 -12.85 -16.39 -12.01
C GLY A 68 -12.91 -14.96 -11.47
N GLU A 69 -13.97 -14.62 -10.73
CA GLU A 69 -14.12 -13.31 -10.06
C GLU A 69 -13.03 -13.10 -9.01
N TYR A 70 -12.79 -14.11 -8.19
CA TYR A 70 -11.81 -14.07 -7.11
C TYR A 70 -10.37 -14.05 -7.61
N ARG A 71 -10.06 -14.68 -8.76
CA ARG A 71 -8.75 -14.57 -9.42
C ARG A 71 -8.49 -13.14 -9.88
N LYS A 72 -9.43 -12.52 -10.58
CA LYS A 72 -9.33 -11.11 -11.00
C LYS A 72 -9.21 -10.16 -9.80
N LYS A 73 -9.98 -10.40 -8.74
CA LYS A 73 -9.87 -9.67 -7.47
C LYS A 73 -8.49 -9.85 -6.85
N GLY A 74 -8.01 -11.09 -6.79
CA GLY A 74 -6.70 -11.45 -6.25
C GLY A 74 -5.54 -10.82 -7.03
N GLU A 75 -5.64 -10.73 -8.35
CA GLU A 75 -4.68 -10.02 -9.20
C GLU A 75 -4.59 -8.53 -8.85
N ARG A 76 -5.74 -7.86 -8.71
CA ARG A 76 -5.76 -6.45 -8.28
C ARG A 76 -5.20 -6.25 -6.87
N MET A 77 -5.47 -7.18 -5.98
CA MET A 77 -4.93 -7.19 -4.62
C MET A 77 -3.40 -7.32 -4.63
N ARG A 78 -2.86 -8.35 -5.32
CA ARG A 78 -1.42 -8.55 -5.45
C ARG A 78 -0.70 -7.36 -6.07
N LYS A 79 -1.28 -6.77 -7.13
CA LYS A 79 -0.72 -5.56 -7.75
C LYS A 79 -0.57 -4.41 -6.75
N LYS A 80 -1.60 -4.16 -5.92
CA LYS A 80 -1.52 -3.12 -4.88
C LYS A 80 -0.45 -3.43 -3.82
N ALA A 81 -0.30 -4.70 -3.45
CA ALA A 81 0.74 -5.13 -2.52
C ALA A 81 2.15 -4.91 -3.11
N GLU A 82 2.35 -5.26 -4.38
CA GLU A 82 3.60 -5.01 -5.11
C GLU A 82 3.91 -3.52 -5.25
N GLU A 83 2.91 -2.70 -5.56
CA GLU A 83 3.04 -1.23 -5.61
C GLU A 83 3.50 -0.66 -4.25
N GLU A 84 2.91 -1.11 -3.13
CA GLU A 84 3.31 -0.68 -1.78
C GLU A 84 4.72 -1.17 -1.41
N LEU A 85 5.10 -2.40 -1.74
CA LEU A 85 6.47 -2.89 -1.52
C LEU A 85 7.49 -2.07 -2.33
N SER A 86 7.18 -1.78 -3.60
CA SER A 86 8.03 -0.93 -4.43
C SER A 86 8.13 0.49 -3.87
N ARG A 87 7.02 1.04 -3.37
CA ARG A 87 6.99 2.36 -2.71
C ARG A 87 7.93 2.39 -1.50
N ARG A 88 7.86 1.39 -0.61
CA ARG A 88 8.73 1.29 0.57
C ARG A 88 10.19 1.25 0.20
N GLU A 89 10.54 0.47 -0.82
CA GLU A 89 11.92 0.37 -1.27
C GLU A 89 12.43 1.71 -1.80
N LYS A 90 11.63 2.42 -2.60
CA LYS A 90 11.96 3.78 -3.05
C LYS A 90 12.11 4.74 -1.88
N TRP A 91 11.20 4.69 -0.91
CA TRP A 91 11.24 5.53 0.28
C TRP A 91 12.51 5.30 1.10
N ARG A 92 12.82 4.03 1.43
CA ARG A 92 14.03 3.62 2.13
C ARG A 92 15.28 4.11 1.39
N ARG A 93 15.34 3.88 0.08
CA ARG A 93 16.49 4.29 -0.74
C ARG A 93 16.64 5.80 -0.80
N ALA A 94 15.54 6.55 -0.87
CA ALA A 94 15.58 8.01 -0.84
C ALA A 94 16.19 8.52 0.46
N LEU A 95 15.77 7.97 1.61
CA LEU A 95 16.30 8.35 2.92
C LEU A 95 17.81 8.11 3.04
N GLU A 96 18.30 7.00 2.49
CA GLU A 96 19.73 6.67 2.51
C GLU A 96 20.59 7.66 1.73
N ILE A 97 20.08 8.18 0.62
CA ILE A 97 20.84 9.01 -0.31
C ILE A 97 20.55 10.51 -0.16
N LEU A 98 19.51 10.89 0.58
CA LEU A 98 19.03 12.28 0.66
C LEU A 98 20.13 13.30 0.98
N PRO A 99 21.04 13.10 1.96
CA PRO A 99 22.09 14.08 2.23
C PRO A 99 23.22 14.13 1.18
N ARG A 100 23.35 13.09 0.34
CA ARG A 100 24.46 12.92 -0.61
C ARG A 100 24.08 13.25 -2.05
N ASP A 101 22.84 12.94 -2.42
CA ASP A 101 22.27 13.09 -3.76
C ASP A 101 20.78 13.41 -3.62
N TRP A 102 20.52 14.67 -3.25
CA TRP A 102 19.17 15.13 -2.92
C TRP A 102 18.26 15.15 -4.14
N GLU A 103 18.77 15.44 -5.33
CA GLU A 103 17.99 15.44 -6.57
C GLU A 103 17.39 14.05 -6.83
N LYS A 104 18.23 13.02 -6.77
CA LYS A 104 17.78 11.63 -6.94
C LYS A 104 16.86 11.17 -5.80
N ALA A 105 17.13 11.59 -4.57
CA ALA A 105 16.26 11.30 -3.44
C ALA A 105 14.86 11.90 -3.63
N LEU A 106 14.77 13.14 -4.12
CA LEU A 106 13.50 13.79 -4.41
C LEU A 106 12.74 13.06 -5.52
N THR A 107 13.41 12.54 -6.56
CA THR A 107 12.76 11.72 -7.58
C THR A 107 12.18 10.43 -7.00
N LEU A 108 12.92 9.75 -6.11
CA LEU A 108 12.42 8.53 -5.45
C LEU A 108 11.22 8.82 -4.52
N ILE A 109 11.25 9.94 -3.80
CA ILE A 109 10.13 10.40 -2.95
C ILE A 109 8.93 10.78 -3.82
N GLN A 110 9.17 11.52 -4.91
CA GLN A 110 8.44 11.54 -6.18
C GLN A 110 7.55 10.33 -6.42
N GLU A 111 8.20 9.28 -6.87
CA GLU A 111 7.60 8.03 -7.30
C GLU A 111 6.91 7.29 -6.16
N ALA A 112 7.44 7.36 -4.93
CA ALA A 112 6.79 6.79 -3.76
C ALA A 112 5.46 7.50 -3.44
N ALA A 113 5.45 8.84 -3.46
CA ALA A 113 4.27 9.65 -3.15
C ALA A 113 3.11 9.45 -4.13
N GLN A 114 3.39 8.99 -5.36
CA GLN A 114 2.35 8.60 -6.33
C GLN A 114 1.54 7.38 -5.84
N VAL A 115 2.19 6.45 -5.12
CA VAL A 115 1.53 5.24 -4.60
C VAL A 115 0.74 5.53 -3.33
N ASP A 116 1.35 6.12 -2.31
CA ASP A 116 0.67 6.65 -1.11
C ASP A 116 1.64 7.55 -0.32
N VAL A 117 1.11 8.39 0.55
CA VAL A 117 1.89 9.20 1.50
C VAL A 117 1.41 8.86 2.91
N TYR A 118 2.36 8.54 3.79
CA TYR A 118 2.08 8.23 5.19
C TYR A 118 2.80 9.24 6.10
N LEU A 119 2.04 10.01 6.90
CA LEU A 119 2.62 11.01 7.80
C LEU A 119 3.70 10.44 8.74
N PRO A 120 3.54 9.25 9.34
CA PRO A 120 4.59 8.70 10.21
C PRO A 120 5.94 8.51 9.51
N GLU A 121 5.93 8.15 8.22
CA GLU A 121 7.18 8.02 7.44
C GLU A 121 7.78 9.39 7.14
N VAL A 122 6.95 10.42 6.92
CA VAL A 122 7.42 11.81 6.74
C VAL A 122 8.02 12.36 8.04
N GLU A 123 7.39 12.07 9.18
CA GLU A 123 7.90 12.44 10.49
C GLU A 123 9.28 11.80 10.74
N GLU A 124 9.41 10.51 10.44
CA GLU A 124 10.70 9.80 10.51
C GLU A 124 11.75 10.40 9.57
N LEU A 125 11.37 10.74 8.33
CA LEU A 125 12.25 11.39 7.34
C LEU A 125 12.82 12.70 7.90
N VAL A 126 11.94 13.55 8.43
CA VAL A 126 12.32 14.88 8.94
C VAL A 126 13.17 14.75 10.18
N GLU A 127 12.81 13.87 11.11
CA GLU A 127 13.59 13.66 12.34
C GLU A 127 15.00 13.15 12.03
N LYS A 128 15.13 12.12 11.18
CA LYS A 128 16.43 11.55 10.80
C LYS A 128 17.36 12.52 10.08
N ASN A 129 16.81 13.52 9.40
CA ASN A 129 17.57 14.46 8.56
C ASN A 129 17.48 15.91 9.04
N LYS A 130 17.02 16.14 10.28
CA LYS A 130 16.65 17.46 10.80
C LYS A 130 17.74 18.51 10.59
N ASP A 131 18.95 18.25 11.07
CA ASP A 131 20.05 19.21 11.01
C ASP A 131 20.47 19.53 9.57
N TRP A 132 20.49 18.51 8.71
CA TRP A 132 20.79 18.69 7.30
C TRP A 132 19.69 19.49 6.58
N LEU A 133 18.42 19.19 6.86
CA LEU A 133 17.27 19.92 6.28
C LEU A 133 17.21 21.38 6.76
N LEU A 134 17.65 21.69 7.98
CA LEU A 134 17.71 23.06 8.47
C LEU A 134 18.60 23.95 7.60
N GLY A 135 19.74 23.43 7.13
CA GLY A 135 20.65 24.14 6.22
C GLY A 135 20.25 24.12 4.74
N ASN A 136 19.30 23.29 4.33
CA ASN A 136 18.95 23.05 2.93
C ASN A 136 17.50 23.47 2.59
N HIS A 137 17.25 24.78 2.63
CA HIS A 137 15.91 25.36 2.41
C HIS A 137 15.25 24.95 1.08
N THR A 138 16.01 24.91 -0.01
CA THR A 138 15.51 24.49 -1.33
C THR A 138 14.98 23.06 -1.29
N VAL A 139 15.72 22.15 -0.65
CA VAL A 139 15.31 20.75 -0.54
C VAL A 139 14.06 20.61 0.31
N ARG A 140 13.97 21.33 1.44
CA ARG A 140 12.74 21.32 2.26
C ARG A 140 11.52 21.78 1.47
N LYS A 141 11.65 22.86 0.70
CA LYS A 141 10.57 23.38 -0.14
C LYS A 141 10.12 22.33 -1.15
N ASN A 142 11.04 21.70 -1.87
CA ASN A 142 10.74 20.67 -2.85
C ASN A 142 10.11 19.43 -2.21
N LEU A 143 10.61 18.98 -1.06
CA LEU A 143 10.01 17.89 -0.27
C LEU A 143 8.57 18.21 0.09
N ARG A 144 8.30 19.43 0.58
CA ARG A 144 6.95 19.86 0.93
C ARG A 144 6.04 19.81 -0.29
N GLU A 145 6.46 20.37 -1.42
CA GLU A 145 5.66 20.40 -2.64
C GLU A 145 5.30 18.99 -3.11
N ILE A 146 6.27 18.08 -3.16
CA ILE A 146 6.07 16.68 -3.52
C ILE A 146 5.08 15.99 -2.57
N LEU A 147 5.30 16.10 -1.26
CA LEU A 147 4.50 15.40 -0.25
C LEU A 147 3.08 15.96 -0.15
N VAL A 148 2.91 17.28 -0.30
CA VAL A 148 1.59 17.91 -0.36
C VAL A 148 0.82 17.45 -1.60
N ALA A 149 1.47 17.40 -2.76
CA ALA A 149 0.85 16.92 -3.98
C ALA A 149 0.41 15.44 -3.83
N GLY A 150 1.29 14.58 -3.32
CA GLY A 150 0.98 13.18 -3.05
C GLY A 150 -0.14 13.00 -2.02
N TRP A 151 -0.14 13.80 -0.95
CA TRP A 151 -1.16 13.76 0.10
C TRP A 151 -2.54 14.16 -0.42
N LYS A 152 -2.63 15.21 -1.25
CA LYS A 152 -3.91 15.57 -1.91
C LYS A 152 -4.37 14.48 -2.87
N ALA A 153 -3.47 13.97 -3.70
CA ALA A 153 -3.78 12.90 -4.67
C ALA A 153 -4.27 11.61 -4.00
N LYS A 154 -3.81 11.31 -2.78
CA LYS A 154 -4.30 10.19 -1.96
C LYS A 154 -5.82 10.23 -1.79
N PHE A 155 -6.41 11.39 -1.50
CA PHE A 155 -7.85 11.51 -1.24
C PHE A 155 -8.72 11.53 -2.50
N ALA A 156 -8.11 11.54 -3.70
CA ALA A 156 -8.78 11.33 -4.98
C ALA A 156 -8.83 9.84 -5.39
N LYS A 157 -8.24 8.93 -4.60
CA LYS A 157 -8.28 7.49 -4.90
C LYS A 157 -9.61 6.90 -4.44
N GLU A 158 -10.15 5.95 -5.23
CA GLU A 158 -11.44 5.27 -4.99
C GLU A 158 -11.64 4.77 -3.54
N ARG A 159 -10.56 4.31 -2.88
CA ARG A 159 -10.63 3.83 -1.48
C ARG A 159 -10.98 4.92 -0.47
N TYR A 160 -10.66 6.19 -0.76
CA TYR A 160 -10.92 7.34 0.11
C TYR A 160 -12.17 8.10 -0.30
N GLU A 161 -12.61 8.01 -1.56
CA GLU A 161 -13.89 8.57 -2.03
C GLU A 161 -15.09 7.96 -1.28
N ARG A 162 -14.98 6.70 -0.85
CA ARG A 162 -16.03 6.00 -0.09
C ARG A 162 -16.11 6.43 1.38
N GLN A 163 -15.17 7.24 1.87
CA GLN A 163 -15.24 7.77 3.24
C GLN A 163 -16.26 8.91 3.34
N PRO A 164 -16.90 9.11 4.50
CA PRO A 164 -17.75 10.27 4.72
C PRO A 164 -17.00 11.56 4.40
N GLU A 165 -17.62 12.46 3.63
CA GLU A 165 -16.95 13.64 3.08
C GLU A 165 -16.29 14.51 4.15
N LEU A 166 -16.98 14.77 5.27
CA LEU A 166 -16.45 15.55 6.38
C LEU A 166 -15.21 14.91 7.01
N ALA A 167 -15.19 13.58 7.14
CA ALA A 167 -14.05 12.86 7.68
C ALA A 167 -12.85 12.90 6.72
N ARG A 168 -13.11 12.77 5.41
CA ARG A 168 -12.10 12.89 4.36
C ARG A 168 -11.45 14.27 4.34
N VAL A 169 -12.27 15.33 4.33
CA VAL A 169 -11.80 16.72 4.35
C VAL A 169 -11.02 17.03 5.63
N SER A 170 -11.46 16.52 6.78
CA SER A 170 -10.75 16.69 8.05
C SER A 170 -9.37 16.04 8.02
N GLN A 171 -9.26 14.79 7.54
CA GLN A 171 -7.98 14.09 7.41
C GLN A 171 -7.04 14.79 6.42
N GLU A 172 -7.58 15.26 5.28
CA GLU A 172 -6.80 16.00 4.30
C GLU A 172 -6.21 17.26 4.93
N LYS A 173 -7.04 18.10 5.57
CA LYS A 173 -6.61 19.34 6.24
C LYS A 173 -5.57 19.06 7.32
N PHE A 174 -5.79 18.05 8.16
CA PHE A 174 -4.85 17.66 9.21
C PHE A 174 -3.48 17.33 8.62
N GLY A 175 -3.42 16.51 7.58
CA GLY A 175 -2.13 16.16 6.99
C GLY A 175 -1.46 17.32 6.25
N LEU A 176 -2.21 18.22 5.60
CA LEU A 176 -1.63 19.43 5.00
C LEU A 176 -1.02 20.36 6.05
N GLN A 177 -1.70 20.55 7.17
CA GLN A 177 -1.17 21.29 8.30
C GLN A 177 0.10 20.62 8.82
N ARG A 178 0.06 19.31 9.08
CA ARG A 178 1.20 18.56 9.60
C ARG A 178 2.42 18.61 8.69
N LEU A 179 2.23 18.49 7.37
CA LEU A 179 3.30 18.61 6.39
C LEU A 179 3.92 20.02 6.38
N SER A 180 3.11 21.06 6.59
CA SER A 180 3.59 22.44 6.67
C SER A 180 4.39 22.71 7.95
N GLU A 181 4.01 22.07 9.07
CA GLU A 181 4.75 22.12 10.34
C GLU A 181 6.09 21.39 10.26
N LEU A 182 6.11 20.21 9.63
CA LEU A 182 7.31 19.38 9.49
C LEU A 182 8.33 19.97 8.50
N LEU A 183 7.85 20.67 7.46
CA LEU A 183 8.68 21.23 6.40
C LEU A 183 8.34 22.72 6.17
N PRO A 184 8.74 23.62 7.09
CA PRO A 184 8.46 25.05 6.99
C PRO A 184 9.23 25.73 5.86
#